data_AF-A0A6M0BXP4-F1
#
_entry.id   AF-A0A6M0BXP4-F1
#
_cell.length_a   1.000
_cell.length_b   1.000
_cell.length_c   1.000
_cell.angle_alpha   90.00
_cell.angle_beta   90.00
_cell.angle_gamma   90.00
#
_symmetry.space_group_name_H-M   'P 1'
#
loop_
_entity.id
_entity.type
_entity.pdbx_description
1 polymer ?
#
loop_
_entity_poly.entity_id
_entity_poly.type
_entity_poly.pdbx_seq_one_letter_code
_entity_poly.pdbx_strand_id
1 'polypeptide(L)'
;MDKIFIQIVAYRDKELVPTVEEAIARSANPDRLTFGICWQYASQEELDYIEQLRPYKNCQIVAIAASQARGVGWARALVQKLWHQERYTLQIDAHMRFADGWDAEIIEMLAMCPSDK
;
A
#
# COMPACT_ATOMS: atom_id res chain seq x y z
N MET A 1 2.24 17.80 7.46
CA MET A 1 1.58 16.62 8.06
C MET A 1 2.40 15.42 7.65
N ASP A 2 2.67 14.52 8.60
CA ASP A 2 3.61 13.41 8.43
C ASP A 2 2.97 12.25 7.65
N LYS A 3 2.90 12.42 6.32
CA LYS A 3 2.30 11.42 5.44
C LYS A 3 3.18 10.17 5.30
N ILE A 4 2.51 9.03 5.16
CA ILE A 4 3.12 7.71 4.94
C ILE A 4 2.68 7.20 3.57
N PHE A 5 3.64 7.04 2.66
CA PHE A 5 3.42 6.38 1.37
C PHE A 5 3.59 4.87 1.50
N ILE A 6 2.46 4.18 1.48
CA ILE A 6 2.35 2.72 1.63
C ILE A 6 2.41 2.07 0.24
N GLN A 7 3.37 1.18 0.05
CA GLN A 7 3.62 0.49 -1.21
C GLN A 7 3.17 -0.96 -1.11
N ILE A 8 2.25 -1.37 -1.99
CA ILE A 8 1.73 -2.73 -2.02
C ILE A 8 1.87 -3.31 -3.43
N VAL A 9 2.49 -4.48 -3.53
CA VAL A 9 2.49 -5.28 -4.76
C VAL A 9 1.62 -6.49 -4.52
N ALA A 10 0.59 -6.66 -5.35
CA ALA A 10 -0.35 -7.76 -5.25
C ALA A 10 -0.36 -8.54 -6.57
N TYR A 11 -0.10 -9.84 -6.49
CA TYR A 11 -0.22 -10.75 -7.62
C TYR A 11 -1.47 -11.60 -7.46
N ARG A 12 -2.58 -11.13 -8.04
CA ARG A 12 -3.89 -11.80 -8.00
C ARG A 12 -4.38 -12.10 -6.57
N ASP A 13 -3.90 -11.32 -5.61
CA ASP A 13 -4.15 -11.55 -4.19
C ASP A 13 -5.39 -10.76 -3.75
N LYS A 14 -6.51 -11.47 -3.55
CA LYS A 14 -7.77 -10.85 -3.11
C LYS A 14 -7.68 -10.29 -1.69
N GLU A 15 -6.66 -10.64 -0.89
CA GLU A 15 -6.45 -10.04 0.43
C GLU A 15 -6.02 -8.56 0.36
N LEU A 16 -5.69 -8.05 -0.84
CA LEU A 16 -5.32 -6.65 -1.04
C LEU A 16 -6.39 -5.68 -0.52
N VAL A 17 -7.67 -5.92 -0.83
CA VAL A 17 -8.77 -5.05 -0.41
C VAL A 17 -8.89 -5.05 1.13
N PRO A 18 -9.04 -6.22 1.80
CA PRO A 18 -9.02 -6.29 3.27
C PRO A 18 -7.80 -5.62 3.92
N THR A 19 -6.62 -5.78 3.32
CA THR A 19 -5.38 -5.19 3.85
C THR A 19 -5.42 -3.66 3.83
N VAL A 20 -5.87 -3.05 2.72
CA VAL A 20 -6.00 -1.59 2.62
C VAL A 20 -7.08 -1.07 3.56
N GLU A 21 -8.24 -1.73 3.58
CA GLU A 21 -9.35 -1.35 4.46
C GLU A 21 -8.96 -1.41 5.94
N GLU A 22 -8.26 -2.46 6.37
CA GLU A 22 -7.82 -2.57 7.76
C GLU A 22 -6.68 -1.60 8.09
N ALA A 23 -5.72 -1.38 7.18
CA ALA A 23 -4.68 -0.37 7.37
C ALA A 23 -5.27 1.00 7.69
N ILE A 24 -6.34 1.37 6.96
CA ILE A 24 -7.10 2.60 7.18
C ILE A 24 -7.87 2.53 8.50
N ALA A 25 -8.67 1.49 8.70
CA ALA A 25 -9.58 1.37 9.85
C ALA A 25 -8.85 1.34 11.21
N ARG A 26 -7.66 0.74 11.26
CA ARG A 26 -6.85 0.63 12.49
C ARG A 26 -5.78 1.71 12.62
N SER A 27 -5.71 2.68 11.70
CA SER A 27 -4.80 3.81 11.85
C SER A 27 -5.35 4.85 12.84
N ALA A 28 -4.46 5.44 13.63
CA ALA A 28 -4.74 6.58 14.48
C ALA A 28 -5.06 7.85 13.67
N ASN A 29 -4.55 7.98 12.44
CA ASN A 29 -4.90 9.07 11.53
C ASN A 29 -4.95 8.60 10.06
N PRO A 30 -6.14 8.24 9.56
CA PRO A 30 -6.34 7.78 8.18
C PRO A 30 -5.89 8.77 7.10
N ASP A 31 -6.02 10.07 7.34
CA ASP A 31 -5.71 11.12 6.36
C ASP A 31 -4.22 11.25 6.04
N ARG A 32 -3.35 10.67 6.89
CA ARG A 32 -1.90 10.65 6.67
C ARG A 32 -1.47 9.55 5.70
N LEU A 33 -2.31 8.56 5.43
CA LEU A 33 -1.98 7.41 4.60
C LEU A 33 -2.17 7.73 3.12
N THR A 34 -1.20 7.38 2.29
CA THR A 34 -1.34 7.30 0.83
C THR A 34 -0.89 5.93 0.36
N PHE A 35 -1.51 5.40 -0.68
CA PHE A 35 -1.25 4.05 -1.16
C PHE A 35 -0.83 4.09 -2.62
N GLY A 36 0.32 3.47 -2.91
CA GLY A 36 0.72 3.07 -4.24
C GLY A 36 0.56 1.56 -4.37
N ILE A 37 -0.23 1.11 -5.34
CA ILE A 37 -0.61 -0.30 -5.48
C ILE A 37 -0.28 -0.78 -6.89
N CYS A 38 0.43 -1.90 -6.99
CA CYS A 38 0.55 -2.64 -8.25
C CYS A 38 -0.35 -3.87 -8.19
N TRP A 39 -1.46 -3.83 -8.92
CA TRP A 39 -2.41 -4.92 -9.06
C TRP A 39 -2.11 -5.74 -10.31
N GLN A 40 -1.68 -6.99 -10.16
CA GLN A 40 -1.42 -7.89 -11.28
C GLN A 40 -2.58 -8.89 -11.42
N TYR A 41 -3.40 -8.75 -12.45
CA TYR A 41 -4.70 -9.45 -12.61
C TYR A 41 -4.72 -10.41 -13.82
N ALA A 42 -5.58 -11.41 -13.79
CA ALA A 42 -5.73 -12.41 -14.86
C ALA A 42 -7.14 -12.50 -15.46
N SER A 43 -8.13 -11.82 -14.88
CA SER A 43 -9.53 -11.86 -15.35
C SER A 43 -10.26 -10.53 -15.16
N GLN A 44 -11.41 -10.37 -15.83
CA GLN A 44 -12.30 -9.23 -15.60
C GLN A 44 -12.87 -9.23 -14.19
N GLU A 45 -13.18 -10.40 -13.62
CA GLU A 45 -13.63 -10.52 -12.23
C GLU A 45 -12.60 -9.95 -11.24
N GLU A 46 -11.30 -10.18 -11.49
CA GLU A 46 -10.23 -9.63 -10.66
C GLU A 46 -10.06 -8.11 -10.84
N LEU A 47 -10.38 -7.56 -12.02
CA LEU A 47 -10.45 -6.10 -12.22
C LEU A 47 -11.65 -5.49 -11.51
N ASP A 48 -12.82 -6.12 -11.62
CA ASP A 48 -14.04 -5.64 -10.96
C ASP A 48 -13.90 -5.71 -9.44
N TYR A 49 -13.19 -6.71 -8.92
CA TYR A 49 -12.91 -6.86 -7.50
C TYR A 49 -12.13 -5.67 -6.93
N ILE A 50 -11.11 -5.17 -7.64
CA ILE A 50 -10.27 -4.09 -7.13
C ILE A 50 -10.95 -2.71 -7.14
N GLU A 51 -12.06 -2.55 -7.87
CA GLU A 51 -12.88 -1.33 -7.87
C GLU A 51 -13.44 -0.98 -6.48
N GLN A 52 -13.47 -1.92 -5.54
CA GLN A 52 -13.78 -1.65 -4.13
C GLN A 52 -12.84 -0.60 -3.51
N LEU A 53 -11.61 -0.45 -4.03
CA LEU A 53 -10.68 0.57 -3.56
C LEU A 53 -10.90 1.96 -4.16
N ARG A 54 -11.75 2.08 -5.19
CA ARG A 54 -12.02 3.35 -5.89
C ARG A 54 -12.52 4.49 -5.01
N PRO A 55 -13.32 4.26 -3.95
CA PRO A 55 -13.75 5.34 -3.04
C PRO A 55 -12.58 6.00 -2.29
N TYR A 56 -11.47 5.29 -2.09
CA TYR A 56 -10.29 5.79 -1.37
C TYR A 56 -9.43 6.65 -2.30
N LYS A 57 -9.66 7.97 -2.28
CA LYS A 57 -8.97 8.95 -3.14
C LYS A 57 -7.44 8.98 -2.97
N ASN A 58 -6.94 8.47 -1.85
CA ASN A 58 -5.53 8.33 -1.52
C ASN A 58 -4.90 7.02 -2.04
N CYS A 59 -5.64 6.19 -2.79
CA CYS A 59 -5.13 5.00 -3.46
C CYS A 59 -4.86 5.26 -4.95
N GLN A 60 -3.61 5.11 -5.36
CA GLN A 60 -3.20 5.09 -6.76
C GLN A 60 -2.86 3.64 -7.16
N ILE A 61 -3.57 3.13 -8.18
CA ILE A 61 -3.45 1.74 -8.60
C ILE A 61 -2.89 1.67 -10.02
N VAL A 62 -1.80 0.92 -10.18
CA VAL A 62 -1.27 0.48 -11.48
C VAL A 62 -1.74 -0.95 -11.70
N ALA A 63 -2.71 -1.13 -12.60
CA ALA A 63 -3.24 -2.44 -12.96
C ALA A 63 -2.51 -3.01 -14.18
N ILE A 64 -2.02 -4.25 -14.07
CA ILE A 64 -1.24 -4.93 -15.12
C ILE A 64 -1.75 -6.36 -15.29
N ALA A 65 -1.85 -6.84 -16.52
CA ALA A 65 -2.09 -8.27 -16.75
C ALA A 65 -0.97 -9.12 -16.12
N ALA A 66 -1.33 -10.15 -15.36
CA ALA A 66 -0.42 -11.06 -14.67
C ALA A 66 0.52 -11.80 -15.64
N SER A 67 0.12 -11.96 -16.90
CA SER A 67 0.95 -12.50 -17.99
C SER A 67 2.11 -11.58 -18.39
N GLN A 68 2.07 -10.30 -18.01
CA GLN A 68 3.12 -9.31 -18.27
C GLN A 68 4.01 -9.06 -17.05
N ALA A 69 3.76 -9.76 -15.93
CA ALA A 69 4.52 -9.61 -14.70
C ALA A 69 6.01 -9.94 -14.89
N ARG A 70 6.89 -9.16 -14.26
CA ARG A 70 8.35 -9.33 -14.34
C ARG A 70 9.02 -9.52 -12.97
N GLY A 71 8.26 -10.02 -12.00
CA GLY A 71 8.71 -10.25 -10.63
C GLY A 71 8.57 -9.03 -9.72
N VAL A 72 8.80 -9.27 -8.42
CA VAL A 72 8.47 -8.32 -7.34
C VAL A 72 9.29 -7.03 -7.39
N GLY A 73 10.57 -7.10 -7.76
CA GLY A 73 11.43 -5.91 -7.82
C GLY A 73 11.00 -4.91 -8.88
N TRP A 74 10.58 -5.42 -10.04
CA TRP A 74 10.00 -4.60 -11.11
C TRP A 74 8.68 -3.95 -10.68
N ALA A 75 7.79 -4.72 -10.04
CA ALA A 75 6.53 -4.20 -9.54
C ALA A 75 6.72 -3.12 -8.47
N ARG A 76 7.64 -3.33 -7.52
CA ARG A 76 8.02 -2.31 -6.51
C ARG A 76 8.58 -1.05 -7.16
N ALA A 77 9.42 -1.19 -8.19
CA ALA A 77 9.93 -0.03 -8.93
C ALA A 77 8.84 0.74 -9.69
N LEU A 78 7.73 0.08 -10.09
CA LEU A 78 6.57 0.77 -10.67
C LEU A 78 5.80 1.54 -9.60
N VAL A 79 5.52 0.90 -8.45
CA VAL A 79 4.82 1.52 -7.33
C VAL A 79 5.59 2.72 -6.79
N GLN A 80 6.91 2.63 -6.67
CA GLN A 80 7.77 3.71 -6.17
C GLN A 80 7.64 5.00 -6.99
N LYS A 81 7.25 4.93 -8.27
CA LYS A 81 7.04 6.12 -9.13
C LYS A 81 5.79 6.92 -8.75
N LEU A 82 4.90 6.35 -7.93
CA LEU A 82 3.68 6.99 -7.43
C LEU A 82 3.94 7.79 -6.14
N TRP A 83 5.17 7.80 -5.64
CA TRP A 83 5.55 8.60 -4.47
C TRP A 83 5.50 10.10 -4.80
N HIS A 84 4.89 10.88 -3.91
CA HIS A 84 4.64 12.31 -4.06
C HIS A 84 5.14 13.10 -2.85
N GLN A 85 6.41 12.91 -2.48
CA GLN A 85 7.09 13.63 -1.39
C GLN A 85 6.53 13.37 0.01
N GLU A 86 5.85 12.25 0.22
CA GLU A 86 5.49 11.81 1.58
C GLU A 86 6.75 11.63 2.42
N ARG A 87 6.66 12.04 3.69
CA ARG A 87 7.78 12.05 4.64
C ARG A 87 8.30 10.64 4.90
N TYR A 88 7.41 9.68 5.00
CA TYR A 88 7.72 8.29 5.26
C TYR A 88 7.31 7.41 4.09
N THR A 89 8.02 6.31 3.90
CA THR A 89 7.58 5.22 3.04
C THR A 89 7.53 3.91 3.83
N LEU A 90 6.51 3.12 3.54
CA LEU A 90 6.32 1.81 4.14
C LEU A 90 6.00 0.82 3.02
N GLN A 91 6.74 -0.28 2.95
CA GLN A 91 6.46 -1.34 1.99
C GLN A 91 5.86 -2.53 2.74
N ILE A 92 4.70 -3.02 2.27
CA ILE A 92 3.98 -4.14 2.87
C ILE A 92 3.55 -5.16 1.81
N ASP A 93 3.17 -6.34 2.27
CA ASP A 93 2.56 -7.37 1.44
C ASP A 93 1.02 -7.23 1.44
N ALA A 94 0.37 -7.81 0.41
CA ALA A 94 -1.07 -7.65 0.17
C ALA A 94 -1.98 -8.45 1.12
N HIS A 95 -1.42 -9.21 2.06
CA HIS A 95 -2.14 -10.08 3.01
C HIS A 95 -1.69 -9.83 4.45
N MET A 96 -1.59 -8.54 4.81
CA MET A 96 -1.22 -8.12 6.16
C MET A 96 -2.45 -7.73 6.97
N ARG A 97 -2.28 -7.78 8.29
CA ARG A 97 -3.23 -7.25 9.27
C ARG A 97 -2.53 -6.32 10.25
N PHE A 98 -3.26 -5.36 10.80
CA PHE A 98 -2.67 -4.24 11.54
C PHE A 98 -3.07 -4.24 13.02
N ALA A 99 -2.17 -3.73 13.86
CA ALA A 99 -2.50 -3.37 15.24
C ALA A 99 -3.26 -2.03 15.27
N ASP A 100 -4.01 -1.78 16.35
CA ASP A 100 -4.69 -0.50 16.54
C ASP A 100 -3.67 0.62 16.78
N GLY A 101 -3.77 1.72 16.03
CA GLY A 101 -2.87 2.86 16.09
C GLY A 101 -1.50 2.65 15.45
N TRP A 102 -1.35 1.64 14.59
CA TRP A 102 -0.06 1.21 14.04
C TRP A 102 0.75 2.34 13.37
N ASP A 103 0.09 3.27 12.69
CA ASP A 103 0.70 4.36 11.92
C ASP A 103 1.43 5.36 12.84
N ALA A 104 0.90 5.61 14.04
CA ALA A 104 1.58 6.40 15.05
C ALA A 104 2.71 5.61 15.70
N GLU A 105 2.43 4.35 16.07
CA GLU A 105 3.39 3.47 16.74
C GLU A 105 4.68 3.29 15.94
N ILE A 106 4.59 3.01 14.63
CA ILE A 106 5.79 2.82 13.82
C ILE A 106 6.62 4.10 13.63
N ILE A 107 5.99 5.28 13.67
CA ILE A 107 6.70 6.56 13.60
C ILE A 107 7.45 6.81 14.91
N GLU A 108 6.80 6.54 16.04
CA GLU A 108 7.43 6.63 17.37
C GLU A 108 8.60 5.64 17.49
N MET A 109 8.40 4.40 17.05
CA MET A 109 9.46 3.39 17.01
C MET A 109 10.63 3.82 16.14
N LEU A 110 10.37 4.40 14.97
CA LEU A 110 11.41 4.93 14.09
C LEU A 110 12.22 6.05 14.76
N ALA A 111 11.55 6.94 15.50
CA ALA A 111 12.22 8.04 16.23
C ALA A 111 13.09 7.55 17.40
N MET A 112 12.80 6.36 17.95
CA MET A 112 13.61 5.72 19.00
C MET A 112 14.83 4.98 18.44
N CYS A 113 14.87 4.69 17.13
CA CYS A 113 16.01 4.02 16.55
C CYS A 113 17.25 4.92 16.61
N PRO A 114 18.40 4.41 17.11
CA PRO A 114 19.66 5.15 17.13
C PRO A 114 20.22 5.21 15.72
N SER A 115 19.71 6.12 14.90
CA SER A 115 20.17 6.32 13.53
C SER A 115 20.57 7.78 13.36
N ASP A 116 21.86 7.99 13.10
CA ASP A 116 22.41 9.27 12.64
C ASP A 116 22.19 9.49 11.12
N LYS A 117 21.46 8.57 10.46
CA LYS A 117 21.15 8.65 9.02
C LYS A 117 20.01 9.60 8.73
#